data_AF-T0CHE0-F1
#
_entry.id   AF-T0CHE0-F1
#
_cell.length_a   1.000
_cell.length_b   1.000
_cell.length_c   1.000
_cell.angle_alpha   90.00
_cell.angle_beta   90.00
_cell.angle_gamma   90.00
#
_symmetry.space_group_name_H-M   'P 1'
#
loop_
_entity.id
_entity.type
_entity.pdbx_description
1 polymer ?
#
loop_
_entity_poly.entity_id
_entity_poly.type
_entity_poly.pdbx_seq_one_letter_code
_entity_poly.pdbx_strand_id
1 'polypeptide(L)'
;MRTLVISLLLISNLFVFAAGKKCKDLDAKVIRAIESQKIMSQRGIKGEIRQEMTSLLDRGVEIDPMFFQHMIYRKGFKTTGFKDKNLLVGHAKKHGDEFNFASDRQYLRNAEKFARSSDDNIISFRSKNDIYRYNPVSNEFQVIERSGKVIGTYYRPDLRKLNAARKRENLPPFKSVTEWFIKNKWERFVLNSDFKK
;
A
#
# COMPACT_ATOMS: atom_id res chain seq x y z
N MET A 1 -33.94 -0.59 -67.80
CA MET A 1 -34.15 -0.86 -66.36
C MET A 1 -33.35 -2.08 -65.94
N ARG A 2 -32.27 -1.90 -65.17
CA ARG A 2 -31.74 -2.88 -64.18
C ARG A 2 -30.59 -2.25 -63.39
N THR A 3 -30.96 -1.82 -62.18
CA THR A 3 -30.27 -2.02 -60.89
C THR A 3 -28.95 -1.30 -60.59
N LEU A 4 -29.08 -0.25 -59.77
CA LEU A 4 -28.15 0.27 -58.75
C LEU A 4 -27.95 -0.73 -57.60
N VAL A 5 -26.72 -0.98 -57.13
CA VAL A 5 -26.30 -1.18 -55.71
C VAL A 5 -24.74 -0.99 -55.65
N ILE A 6 -24.21 0.18 -55.24
CA ILE A 6 -23.77 0.57 -53.87
C ILE A 6 -22.71 -0.41 -53.28
N SER A 7 -21.42 -0.09 -53.40
CA SER A 7 -20.54 0.52 -52.37
C SER A 7 -20.33 -0.28 -51.07
N LEU A 8 -19.08 -0.23 -50.59
CA LEU A 8 -18.65 -0.37 -49.20
C LEU A 8 -18.24 -1.77 -48.68
N LEU A 9 -17.08 -2.25 -49.14
CA LEU A 9 -16.22 -3.16 -48.37
C LEU A 9 -14.83 -2.54 -48.45
N LEU A 10 -14.22 -2.20 -47.31
CA LEU A 10 -13.36 -1.00 -47.17
C LEU A 10 -12.82 -0.71 -45.76
N ILE A 11 -13.53 -1.03 -44.67
CA ILE A 11 -13.04 -0.65 -43.33
C ILE A 11 -13.52 -1.64 -42.25
N SER A 12 -12.80 -2.73 -42.01
CA SER A 12 -13.01 -3.54 -40.80
C SER A 12 -11.74 -4.06 -40.10
N ASN A 13 -10.54 -3.83 -40.66
CA ASN A 13 -9.32 -4.42 -40.08
C ASN A 13 -8.57 -3.57 -39.04
N LEU A 14 -9.12 -2.42 -38.60
CA LEU A 14 -8.46 -1.59 -37.58
C LEU A 14 -8.91 -1.85 -36.13
N PHE A 15 -9.98 -2.63 -35.90
CA PHE A 15 -10.46 -2.90 -34.53
C PHE A 15 -9.91 -4.19 -33.90
N VAL A 16 -9.37 -5.12 -34.69
CA VAL A 16 -8.88 -6.43 -34.19
C VAL A 16 -7.59 -6.28 -33.36
N PHE A 17 -6.73 -5.30 -33.69
CA PHE A 17 -5.46 -5.11 -32.99
C PHE A 17 -5.59 -4.46 -31.60
N ALA A 18 -6.64 -3.68 -31.35
CA ALA A 18 -6.88 -3.06 -30.05
C ALA A 18 -7.45 -4.05 -29.02
N ALA A 19 -8.27 -5.02 -29.47
CA ALA A 19 -8.86 -6.05 -28.61
C ALA A 19 -7.80 -7.06 -28.12
N GLY A 20 -6.87 -7.48 -28.99
CA GLY A 20 -5.83 -8.45 -28.63
C GLY A 20 -4.85 -7.97 -27.56
N LYS A 21 -4.51 -6.66 -27.52
CA LYS A 21 -3.64 -6.08 -26.47
C LYS A 21 -4.33 -5.98 -25.11
N LYS A 22 -5.62 -5.62 -25.09
CA LYS A 22 -6.41 -5.55 -23.85
C LYS A 22 -6.63 -6.93 -23.21
N CYS A 23 -6.81 -7.97 -24.02
CA CYS A 23 -6.99 -9.34 -23.52
C CYS A 23 -5.70 -9.88 -22.86
N LYS A 24 -4.53 -9.68 -23.47
CA LYS A 24 -3.24 -10.13 -22.90
C LYS A 24 -2.90 -9.46 -21.57
N ASP A 25 -3.26 -8.19 -21.39
CA ASP A 25 -3.05 -7.48 -20.13
C ASP A 25 -3.97 -8.00 -19.02
N LEU A 26 -5.22 -8.37 -19.37
CA LEU A 26 -6.15 -8.96 -18.42
C LEU A 26 -5.68 -10.32 -17.92
N ASP A 27 -5.20 -11.21 -18.81
CA ASP A 27 -4.67 -12.52 -18.42
C ASP A 27 -3.49 -12.37 -17.46
N ALA A 28 -2.57 -11.46 -17.75
CA ALA A 28 -1.41 -11.19 -16.90
C ALA A 28 -1.83 -10.66 -15.51
N LYS A 29 -2.86 -9.81 -15.45
CA LYS A 29 -3.43 -9.29 -14.19
C LYS A 29 -4.07 -10.40 -13.35
N VAL A 30 -4.85 -11.27 -13.99
CA VAL A 30 -5.48 -12.42 -13.34
C VAL A 30 -4.42 -13.38 -12.80
N ILE A 31 -3.39 -13.70 -13.59
CA ILE A 31 -2.27 -14.55 -13.14
C ILE A 31 -1.58 -13.96 -11.90
N ARG A 32 -1.26 -12.66 -11.91
CA ARG A 32 -0.64 -11.99 -10.74
C ARG A 32 -1.54 -11.99 -9.50
N ALA A 33 -2.85 -11.83 -9.68
CA ALA A 33 -3.81 -11.89 -8.58
C ALA A 33 -3.86 -13.30 -7.97
N ILE A 34 -3.91 -14.35 -8.81
CA ILE A 34 -3.87 -15.75 -8.36
C ILE A 34 -2.57 -16.05 -7.61
N GLU A 35 -1.43 -15.60 -8.14
CA GLU A 35 -0.12 -15.77 -7.49
C GLU A 35 -0.09 -15.08 -6.12
N SER A 36 -0.59 -13.84 -6.05
CA SER A 36 -0.71 -13.10 -4.79
C SER A 36 -1.58 -13.83 -3.76
N GLN A 37 -2.73 -14.35 -4.18
CA GLN A 37 -3.61 -15.14 -3.33
C GLN A 37 -2.93 -16.43 -2.82
N LYS A 38 -2.16 -17.11 -3.68
CA LYS A 38 -1.37 -18.29 -3.31
C LYS A 38 -0.31 -17.95 -2.26
N ILE A 39 0.48 -16.89 -2.47
CA ILE A 39 1.50 -16.45 -1.52
C ILE A 39 0.84 -16.07 -0.19
N MET A 40 -0.28 -15.35 -0.21
CA MET A 40 -1.01 -15.01 1.02
C MET A 40 -1.42 -16.25 1.81
N SER A 41 -1.96 -17.27 1.14
CA SER A 41 -2.31 -18.54 1.77
C SER A 41 -1.08 -19.27 2.34
N GLN A 42 -0.01 -19.40 1.56
CA GLN A 42 1.24 -20.05 2.00
C GLN A 42 1.88 -19.36 3.20
N ARG A 43 1.75 -18.04 3.30
CA ARG A 43 2.26 -17.24 4.41
C ARG A 43 1.32 -17.17 5.62
N GLY A 44 0.17 -17.84 5.56
CA GLY A 44 -0.82 -17.84 6.63
C GLY A 44 -1.50 -16.49 6.86
N ILE A 45 -1.52 -15.62 5.84
CA ILE A 45 -2.24 -14.34 5.89
C ILE A 45 -3.75 -14.65 5.84
N LYS A 46 -4.45 -14.30 6.91
CA LYS A 46 -5.87 -14.58 7.14
C LYS A 46 -6.58 -13.38 7.77
N GLY A 47 -7.89 -13.53 8.01
CA GLY A 47 -8.69 -12.50 8.69
C GLY A 47 -8.88 -11.23 7.85
N GLU A 48 -8.98 -10.09 8.53
CA GLU A 48 -9.34 -8.81 7.93
C GLU A 48 -8.29 -8.31 6.92
N ILE A 49 -6.99 -8.54 7.17
CA ILE A 49 -5.95 -8.25 6.16
C ILE A 49 -6.22 -9.03 4.87
N ARG A 50 -6.48 -10.33 4.96
CA ARG A 50 -6.69 -11.15 3.75
C ARG A 50 -7.89 -10.64 2.97
N GLN A 51 -8.97 -10.29 3.67
CA GLN A 51 -10.19 -9.74 3.04
C GLN A 51 -9.89 -8.41 2.35
N GLU A 52 -9.19 -7.48 3.02
CA GLU A 52 -8.81 -6.19 2.44
C GLU A 52 -7.90 -6.36 1.21
N MET A 53 -6.90 -7.24 1.28
CA MET A 53 -5.99 -7.51 0.15
C MET A 53 -6.71 -8.14 -1.03
N THR A 54 -7.63 -9.08 -0.77
CA THR A 54 -8.45 -9.71 -1.81
C THR A 54 -9.37 -8.68 -2.47
N SER A 55 -10.01 -7.83 -1.68
CA SER A 55 -10.83 -6.71 -2.17
C SER A 55 -10.04 -5.71 -3.04
N LEU A 56 -8.76 -5.47 -2.73
CA LEU A 56 -7.90 -4.65 -3.60
C LEU A 56 -7.62 -5.35 -4.93
N LEU A 57 -7.23 -6.62 -4.91
CA LEU A 57 -6.97 -7.42 -6.12
C LEU A 57 -8.22 -7.52 -7.01
N ASP A 58 -9.39 -7.79 -6.43
CA ASP A 58 -10.66 -7.91 -7.15
C ASP A 58 -11.09 -6.59 -7.80
N ARG A 59 -10.73 -5.45 -7.20
CA ARG A 59 -10.93 -4.11 -7.78
C ARG A 59 -9.90 -3.75 -8.86
N GLY A 60 -9.01 -4.68 -9.21
CA GLY A 60 -7.95 -4.49 -10.20
C GLY A 60 -6.81 -3.60 -9.70
N VAL A 61 -6.64 -3.45 -8.38
CA VAL A 61 -5.45 -2.80 -7.83
C VAL A 61 -4.27 -3.72 -8.09
N GLU A 62 -3.36 -3.27 -8.94
CA GLU A 62 -2.09 -3.95 -9.15
C GLU A 62 -1.28 -3.91 -7.85
N ILE A 63 -0.91 -5.08 -7.35
CA ILE A 63 -0.03 -5.28 -6.20
C ILE A 63 1.04 -6.26 -6.67
N ASP A 64 2.30 -5.86 -6.57
CA ASP A 64 3.43 -6.73 -6.89
C ASP A 64 3.43 -7.96 -5.95
N PRO A 65 3.45 -9.21 -6.47
CA PRO A 65 3.53 -10.41 -5.64
C PRO A 65 4.68 -10.39 -4.61
N MET A 66 5.78 -9.70 -4.91
CA MET A 66 6.92 -9.52 -4.01
C MET A 66 6.56 -8.78 -2.72
N PHE A 67 5.52 -7.94 -2.74
CA PHE A 67 4.97 -7.31 -1.53
C PHE A 67 4.60 -8.37 -0.49
N PHE A 68 3.82 -9.38 -0.92
CA PHE A 68 3.37 -10.45 -0.03
C PHE A 68 4.55 -11.32 0.43
N GLN A 69 5.60 -11.47 -0.38
CA GLN A 69 6.84 -12.18 0.01
C GLN A 69 7.70 -11.39 1.02
N HIS A 70 7.65 -10.06 0.99
CA HIS A 70 8.42 -9.21 1.91
C HIS A 70 7.63 -8.74 3.12
N MET A 71 6.32 -9.04 3.16
CA MET A 71 5.48 -8.71 4.29
C MET A 71 6.01 -9.38 5.56
N ILE A 72 6.26 -8.59 6.59
CA ILE A 72 6.62 -9.06 7.93
C ILE A 72 5.31 -9.20 8.69
N TYR A 73 4.81 -10.43 8.75
CA TYR A 73 3.57 -10.75 9.43
C TYR A 73 3.84 -11.06 10.92
N ARG A 74 2.96 -10.59 11.82
CA ARG A 74 2.97 -10.91 13.28
C ARG A 74 4.26 -10.59 14.03
N LYS A 75 5.00 -9.56 13.61
CA LYS A 75 6.24 -9.17 14.28
C LYS A 75 6.07 -7.86 15.03
N GLY A 76 6.38 -7.85 16.32
CA GLY A 76 6.59 -6.65 17.11
C GLY A 76 8.06 -6.21 17.11
N PHE A 77 8.29 -4.95 17.44
CA PHE A 77 9.60 -4.31 17.57
C PHE A 77 9.71 -3.64 18.94
N LYS A 78 10.76 -3.98 19.70
CA LYS A 78 11.07 -3.31 20.96
C LYS A 78 11.87 -2.04 20.67
N THR A 79 11.17 -0.91 20.70
CA THR A 79 11.75 0.41 20.45
C THR A 79 12.31 1.04 21.72
N THR A 80 13.23 1.99 21.54
CA THR A 80 13.76 2.90 22.58
C THR A 80 13.14 4.31 22.49
N GLY A 81 12.10 4.48 21.66
CA GLY A 81 11.42 5.75 21.43
C GLY A 81 11.90 6.49 20.18
N PHE A 82 11.71 7.81 20.15
CA PHE A 82 12.24 8.69 19.11
C PHE A 82 13.73 8.96 19.34
N LYS A 83 14.44 9.37 18.28
CA LYS A 83 15.88 9.65 18.34
C LYS A 83 16.22 10.71 19.40
N ASP A 84 15.39 11.73 19.54
CA ASP A 84 15.51 12.75 20.58
C ASP A 84 14.13 13.32 20.98
N LYS A 85 14.14 14.14 22.05
CA LYS A 85 12.92 14.74 22.61
C LYS A 85 12.28 15.75 21.67
N ASN A 86 13.05 16.50 20.88
CA ASN A 86 12.50 17.51 19.98
C ASN A 86 11.70 16.87 18.86
N LEU A 87 12.18 15.75 18.32
CA LEU A 87 11.46 14.94 17.35
C LEU A 87 10.16 14.38 17.94
N LEU A 88 10.20 13.82 19.16
CA LEU A 88 9.00 13.37 19.86
C LEU A 88 7.97 14.49 19.99
N VAL A 89 8.36 15.65 20.51
CA VAL A 89 7.45 16.80 20.72
C VAL A 89 6.90 17.30 19.39
N GLY A 90 7.73 17.39 18.35
CA GLY A 90 7.30 17.80 17.01
C GLY A 90 6.27 16.86 16.41
N HIS A 91 6.50 15.54 16.51
CA HIS A 91 5.54 14.54 16.03
C HIS A 91 4.26 14.50 16.87
N ALA A 92 4.36 14.59 18.20
CA ALA A 92 3.21 14.64 19.08
C ALA A 92 2.33 15.88 18.82
N LYS A 93 2.93 17.05 18.61
CA LYS A 93 2.19 18.27 18.23
C LYS A 93 1.49 18.13 16.87
N LYS A 94 2.11 17.41 15.94
CA LYS A 94 1.59 17.26 14.58
C LYS A 94 0.49 16.19 14.46
N HIS A 95 0.61 15.12 15.23
CA HIS A 95 -0.19 13.90 15.04
C HIS A 95 -0.92 13.43 16.31
N GLY A 96 -0.64 13.99 17.49
CA GLY A 96 -1.28 13.59 18.75
C GLY A 96 -2.79 13.77 18.75
N ASP A 97 -3.28 14.85 18.13
CA ASP A 97 -4.71 15.16 18.02
C ASP A 97 -5.46 14.11 17.19
N GLU A 98 -4.79 13.44 16.24
CA GLU A 98 -5.39 12.38 15.42
C GLU A 98 -5.84 11.16 16.27
N PHE A 99 -5.33 11.08 17.50
CA PHE A 99 -5.64 10.04 18.49
C PHE A 99 -6.28 10.58 19.77
N ASN A 100 -6.57 11.89 19.85
CA ASN A 100 -7.01 12.57 21.07
C ASN A 100 -6.02 12.39 22.24
N PHE A 101 -4.70 12.42 21.98
CA PHE A 101 -3.70 12.33 23.03
C PHE A 101 -3.44 13.70 23.66
N ALA A 102 -3.50 13.75 24.99
CA ALA A 102 -3.34 14.99 25.75
C ALA A 102 -1.86 15.38 26.01
N SER A 103 -0.90 14.50 25.68
CA SER A 103 0.52 14.74 25.95
C SER A 103 1.45 13.99 25.00
N ASP A 104 2.67 14.51 24.85
CA ASP A 104 3.79 13.85 24.18
C ASP A 104 4.14 12.49 24.81
N ARG A 105 4.04 12.37 26.14
CA ARG A 105 4.23 11.10 26.85
C ARG A 105 3.17 10.07 26.48
N GLN A 106 1.91 10.47 26.34
CA GLN A 106 0.85 9.57 25.89
C GLN A 106 1.06 9.14 24.44
N TYR A 107 1.47 10.08 23.58
CA TYR A 107 1.82 9.79 22.19
C TYR A 107 2.97 8.77 22.10
N LEU A 108 4.07 8.96 22.84
CA LEU A 108 5.20 8.02 22.88
C LEU A 108 4.75 6.62 23.33
N ARG A 109 4.01 6.52 24.44
CA ARG A 109 3.56 5.21 24.95
C ARG A 109 2.74 4.44 23.92
N ASN A 110 1.85 5.11 23.19
CA ASN A 110 1.04 4.47 22.16
C ASN A 110 1.84 4.13 20.91
N ALA A 111 2.79 4.98 20.50
CA ALA A 111 3.71 4.66 19.42
C ALA A 111 4.54 3.40 19.76
N GLU A 112 5.07 3.30 20.98
CA GLU A 112 5.80 2.10 21.43
C GLU A 112 4.90 0.87 21.54
N LYS A 113 3.65 1.04 22.00
CA LYS A 113 2.65 -0.03 22.04
C LYS A 113 2.38 -0.58 20.63
N PHE A 114 2.14 0.30 19.66
CA PHE A 114 1.93 -0.10 18.27
C PHE A 114 3.18 -0.76 17.66
N ALA A 115 4.38 -0.27 17.99
CA ALA A 115 5.64 -0.87 17.56
C ALA A 115 5.79 -2.30 18.09
N ARG A 116 5.47 -2.54 19.36
CA ARG A 116 5.58 -3.86 20.01
C ARG A 116 4.46 -4.83 19.62
N SER A 117 3.36 -4.33 19.09
CA SER A 117 2.21 -5.16 18.73
C SER A 117 2.55 -6.23 17.68
N SER A 118 2.06 -7.44 17.91
CA SER A 118 2.09 -8.56 16.96
C SER A 118 0.71 -8.85 16.39
N ASP A 119 -0.22 -7.89 16.48
CA ASP A 119 -1.58 -7.98 15.95
C ASP A 119 -1.59 -8.49 14.50
N ASP A 120 -2.47 -9.45 14.24
CA ASP A 120 -2.69 -10.09 12.95
C ASP A 120 -3.18 -9.12 11.88
N ASN A 121 -3.62 -7.93 12.29
CA ASN A 121 -4.07 -6.85 11.42
C ASN A 121 -2.97 -5.86 11.04
N ILE A 122 -1.74 -6.01 11.55
CA ILE A 122 -0.62 -5.15 11.17
C ILE A 122 0.08 -5.70 9.92
N ILE A 123 -0.03 -4.94 8.83
CA ILE A 123 0.76 -5.10 7.61
C ILE A 123 2.10 -4.39 7.84
N SER A 124 3.21 -5.14 7.79
CA SER A 124 4.54 -4.54 7.87
C SER A 124 5.40 -4.97 6.69
N PHE A 125 6.35 -4.14 6.27
CA PHE A 125 7.42 -4.57 5.39
C PHE A 125 8.70 -3.78 5.68
N ARG A 126 9.84 -4.34 5.29
CA ARG A 126 11.15 -3.72 5.48
C ARG A 126 11.67 -3.21 4.14
N SER A 127 11.98 -1.92 4.10
CA SER A 127 12.71 -1.27 3.02
C SER A 127 14.22 -1.28 3.31
N LYS A 128 15.01 -0.64 2.44
CA LYS A 128 16.46 -0.46 2.68
C LYS A 128 16.76 0.24 4.00
N ASN A 129 16.04 1.29 4.35
CA ASN A 129 16.37 2.14 5.50
C ASN A 129 15.39 2.03 6.67
N ASP A 130 14.15 1.62 6.40
CA ASP A 130 13.05 1.69 7.35
C ASP A 130 12.18 0.45 7.34
N ILE A 131 11.40 0.30 8.39
CA ILE A 131 10.31 -0.66 8.55
C ILE A 131 9.01 0.15 8.57
N TYR A 132 8.13 -0.16 7.62
CA TYR A 132 6.81 0.43 7.51
C TYR A 132 5.80 -0.51 8.17
N ARG A 133 4.90 0.03 8.99
CA ARG A 133 3.84 -0.71 9.68
C ARG A 133 2.52 0.03 9.47
N TYR A 134 1.46 -0.71 9.15
CA TYR A 134 0.12 -0.16 8.99
C TYR A 134 -0.93 -1.15 9.45
N ASN A 135 -1.91 -0.68 10.24
CA ASN A 135 -3.10 -1.44 10.59
C ASN A 135 -4.30 -0.82 9.87
N PRO A 136 -4.93 -1.51 8.90
CA PRO A 136 -6.07 -0.99 8.16
C PRO A 136 -7.35 -0.87 9.02
N VAL A 137 -7.43 -1.60 10.13
CA VAL A 137 -8.61 -1.60 11.03
C VAL A 137 -8.60 -0.36 11.93
N SER A 138 -7.47 -0.09 12.59
CA SER A 138 -7.33 1.09 13.45
C SER A 138 -6.85 2.35 12.72
N ASN A 139 -6.53 2.19 11.43
CA ASN A 139 -5.91 3.19 10.57
C ASN A 139 -4.63 3.79 11.18
N GLU A 140 -3.85 2.98 11.90
CA GLU A 140 -2.58 3.37 12.51
C GLU A 140 -1.41 3.08 11.57
N PHE A 141 -0.55 4.07 11.37
CA PHE A 141 0.67 3.93 10.58
C PHE A 141 1.90 4.31 11.39
N GLN A 142 2.99 3.59 11.20
CA GLN A 142 4.27 3.85 11.84
C GLN A 142 5.44 3.59 10.90
N VAL A 143 6.50 4.39 11.06
CA VAL A 143 7.82 4.13 10.50
C VAL A 143 8.80 3.92 11.64
N ILE A 144 9.61 2.88 11.53
CA ILE A 144 10.71 2.56 12.46
C ILE A 144 11.97 2.47 11.61
N GLU A 145 13.12 2.93 12.12
CA GLU A 145 14.40 2.69 11.46
C GLU A 145 14.65 1.19 11.23
N ARG A 146 15.48 0.84 10.25
CA ARG A 146 15.85 -0.56 9.94
C ARG A 146 16.32 -1.35 11.18
N SER A 147 16.99 -0.68 12.13
CA SER A 147 17.43 -1.32 13.38
C SER A 147 16.29 -1.91 14.21
N GLY A 148 15.06 -1.44 14.00
CA GLY A 148 13.88 -1.78 14.80
C GLY A 148 13.83 -1.04 16.15
N LYS A 149 14.79 -0.15 16.43
CA LYS A 149 14.93 0.51 17.74
C LYS A 149 14.32 1.90 17.79
N VAL A 150 14.47 2.70 16.74
CA VAL A 150 14.08 4.11 16.75
C VAL A 150 12.79 4.33 15.97
N ILE A 151 11.83 5.03 16.58
CA ILE A 151 10.59 5.44 15.93
C ILE A 151 10.85 6.70 15.10
N GLY A 152 10.51 6.63 13.82
CA GLY A 152 10.57 7.78 12.90
C GLY A 152 9.28 8.60 12.90
N THR A 153 8.11 7.95 12.88
CA THR A 153 6.80 8.63 12.97
C THR A 153 5.69 7.65 13.38
N TYR A 154 4.59 8.17 13.93
CA TYR A 154 3.36 7.42 14.23
C TYR A 154 2.13 8.32 14.06
N TYR A 155 1.17 7.95 13.22
CA TYR A 155 0.04 8.81 12.86
C TYR A 155 -1.14 8.03 12.24
N ARG A 156 -2.31 8.68 12.10
CA ARG A 156 -3.44 8.20 11.31
C ARG A 156 -3.47 8.86 9.93
N PRO A 157 -3.11 8.16 8.85
CA PRO A 157 -3.22 8.70 7.50
C PRO A 157 -4.67 9.10 7.16
N ASP A 158 -4.80 10.26 6.50
CA ASP A 158 -6.07 10.81 6.01
C ASP A 158 -6.10 10.74 4.49
N LEU A 159 -7.02 9.95 3.94
CA LEU A 159 -7.16 9.75 2.49
C LEU A 159 -7.40 11.05 1.71
N ARG A 160 -8.15 12.01 2.29
CA ARG A 160 -8.39 13.31 1.66
C ARG A 160 -7.11 14.10 1.54
N LYS A 161 -6.29 14.15 2.60
CA LYS A 161 -4.98 14.82 2.59
C LYS A 161 -4.02 14.15 1.60
N LEU A 162 -4.00 12.82 1.55
CA LEU A 162 -3.18 12.05 0.61
C LEU A 162 -3.57 12.34 -0.85
N ASN A 163 -4.87 12.36 -1.15
CA ASN A 163 -5.37 12.61 -2.50
C ASN A 163 -5.27 14.09 -2.90
N ALA A 164 -5.34 15.03 -1.96
CA ALA A 164 -5.09 16.45 -2.23
C ALA A 164 -3.66 16.68 -2.74
N ALA A 165 -2.65 16.01 -2.16
CA ALA A 165 -1.28 16.09 -2.64
C ALA A 165 -1.14 15.55 -4.08
N ARG A 166 -1.78 14.41 -4.37
CA ARG A 166 -1.75 13.80 -5.71
C ARG A 166 -2.46 14.63 -6.78
N LYS A 167 -3.57 15.28 -6.43
CA LYS A 167 -4.27 16.20 -7.32
C LYS A 167 -3.35 17.34 -7.78
N ARG A 168 -2.50 17.88 -6.89
CA ARG A 168 -1.50 18.90 -7.24
C ARG A 168 -0.44 18.41 -8.22
N GLU A 169 -0.18 17.11 -8.24
CA GLU A 169 0.77 16.45 -9.14
C GLU A 169 0.09 15.84 -10.38
N ASN A 170 -1.22 16.10 -10.60
CA ASN A 170 -2.03 15.50 -11.66
C ASN A 170 -2.00 13.95 -11.66
N LEU A 171 -1.94 13.35 -10.47
CA LEU A 171 -1.92 11.89 -10.29
C LEU A 171 -3.31 11.36 -9.89
N PRO A 172 -3.69 10.14 -10.31
CA PRO A 172 -4.98 9.55 -9.95
C PRO A 172 -5.09 9.33 -8.44
N PRO A 173 -6.26 9.55 -7.81
CA PRO A 173 -6.41 9.38 -6.37
C PRO A 173 -6.31 7.91 -5.95
N PHE A 174 -5.88 7.67 -4.71
CA PHE A 174 -6.05 6.38 -4.06
C PHE A 174 -7.51 6.17 -3.65
N LYS A 175 -7.99 4.94 -3.75
CA LYS A 175 -9.35 4.55 -3.33
C LYS A 175 -9.41 4.21 -1.84
N SER A 176 -8.29 3.85 -1.21
CA SER A 176 -8.19 3.63 0.23
C SER A 176 -6.80 3.99 0.76
N VAL A 177 -6.68 4.10 2.09
CA VAL A 177 -5.37 4.26 2.74
C VAL A 177 -4.53 2.99 2.56
N THR A 178 -5.13 1.80 2.57
CA THR A 178 -4.41 0.56 2.29
C THR A 178 -3.79 0.57 0.90
N GLU A 179 -4.54 1.04 -0.12
CA GLU A 179 -3.99 1.20 -1.47
C GLU A 179 -2.81 2.19 -1.48
N TRP A 180 -2.93 3.32 -0.77
CA TRP A 180 -1.81 4.25 -0.59
C TRP A 180 -0.61 3.58 0.06
N PHE A 181 -0.81 2.83 1.14
CA PHE A 181 0.28 2.18 1.87
C PHE A 181 1.03 1.22 0.96
N ILE A 182 0.32 0.37 0.21
CA ILE A 182 0.93 -0.57 -0.72
C ILE A 182 1.61 0.18 -1.86
N LYS A 183 0.89 0.97 -2.66
CA LYS A 183 1.47 1.59 -3.86
C LYS A 183 2.52 2.64 -3.55
N ASN A 184 2.26 3.53 -2.59
CA ASN A 184 3.16 4.65 -2.31
C ASN A 184 4.36 4.25 -1.48
N LYS A 185 4.22 3.27 -0.58
CA LYS A 185 5.34 2.83 0.24
C LYS A 185 6.04 1.67 -0.44
N TRP A 186 5.39 0.55 -0.76
CA TRP A 186 6.08 -0.57 -1.40
C TRP A 186 6.64 -0.22 -2.80
N GLU A 187 5.81 0.24 -3.73
CA GLU A 187 6.22 0.34 -5.15
C GLU A 187 7.19 1.50 -5.41
N ARG A 188 7.03 2.64 -4.72
CA ARG A 188 8.03 3.72 -4.82
C ARG A 188 9.40 3.30 -4.28
N PHE A 189 9.51 2.30 -3.41
CA PHE A 189 10.81 1.75 -3.02
C PHE A 189 11.35 0.78 -4.07
N VAL A 190 10.53 -0.13 -4.61
CA VAL A 190 10.97 -1.09 -5.64
C VAL A 190 11.38 -0.40 -6.94
N LEU A 191 10.76 0.74 -7.29
CA LEU A 191 11.08 1.48 -8.52
C LEU A 191 12.27 2.46 -8.37
N ASN A 192 12.58 2.93 -7.16
CA ASN A 192 13.71 3.84 -6.91
C ASN A 192 14.94 3.14 -6.34
N SER A 193 14.79 1.90 -5.87
CA SER A 193 15.92 1.00 -5.71
C SER A 193 15.97 0.17 -6.98
N ASP A 194 16.91 0.49 -7.87
CA ASP A 194 17.41 -0.53 -8.79
C ASP A 194 17.73 -1.76 -7.92
N PHE A 195 16.82 -2.73 -7.90
CA PHE A 195 17.17 -4.12 -7.64
C PHE A 195 18.06 -4.49 -8.82
N LYS A 196 19.33 -4.05 -8.76
CA LYS A 196 20.39 -4.62 -9.56
C LYS A 196 20.33 -6.11 -9.27
N LYS A 197 19.90 -6.84 -10.30
CA LYS A 197 19.83 -8.29 -10.39
C LYS A 197 21.08 -8.94 -9.81
#